data_AF-S2JYV9-F1
#
_entry.id   AF-S2JYV9-F1
#
_cell.length_a   1.000
_cell.length_b   1.000
_cell.length_c   1.000
_cell.angle_alpha   90.00
_cell.angle_beta   90.00
_cell.angle_gamma   90.00
#
_symmetry.space_group_name_H-M   'P 1'
#
loop_
_entity.id
_entity.type
_entity.pdbx_description
1 polymer ?
#
loop_
_entity_poly.entity_id
_entity_poly.type
_entity_poly.pdbx_seq_one_letter_code
_entity_poly.pdbx_strand_id
1 'polypeptide(L)'
;MKRALILAALFCIQYVCANTEKLILQVNSRELTSCDPHFGALSKTREATSLKPPFSEIQNSIIPGRNFQWYSLDGVKDNANYEIRISYPAIATDFHLKIVNQCKRPDGSLSFILQVAAEYTGVSQIKHMEIQPVIYNLVLENLYFGFLFYQVYKIVIAIIVVLGIGYFLWMPYVKSLIMKKLKTE
;
A
#
# COMPACT_ATOMS: atom_id res chain seq x y z
N MET A 1 -20.34 3.38 36.23
CA MET A 1 -19.84 2.43 35.21
C MET A 1 -20.34 2.70 33.78
N LYS A 2 -21.65 2.74 33.51
CA LYS A 2 -22.17 2.91 32.12
C LYS A 2 -21.71 4.20 31.41
N ARG A 3 -21.62 5.34 32.11
CA ARG A 3 -21.13 6.61 31.54
C ARG A 3 -19.65 6.60 31.18
N ALA A 4 -18.82 5.91 31.96
CA ALA A 4 -17.39 5.75 31.67
C ALA A 4 -17.16 4.84 30.44
N LEU A 5 -17.98 3.80 30.28
CA LEU A 5 -17.93 2.93 29.10
C LEU A 5 -18.35 3.66 27.81
N ILE A 6 -19.36 4.53 27.89
CA ILE A 6 -19.82 5.37 26.77
C ILE A 6 -18.78 6.44 26.41
N LEU A 7 -18.17 7.09 27.41
CA LEU A 7 -17.08 8.04 27.17
C LEU A 7 -15.82 7.38 26.61
N ALA A 8 -15.47 6.17 27.07
CA ALA A 8 -14.38 5.38 26.50
C ALA A 8 -14.69 4.97 25.06
N ALA A 9 -15.92 4.53 24.76
CA ALA A 9 -16.36 4.24 23.40
C ALA A 9 -16.32 5.48 22.50
N LEU A 10 -16.76 6.65 22.97
CA LEU A 10 -16.71 7.91 22.24
C LEU A 10 -15.27 8.40 22.00
N PHE A 11 -14.36 8.21 22.96
CA PHE A 11 -12.92 8.49 22.78
C PHE A 11 -12.28 7.56 21.75
N CYS A 12 -12.74 6.30 21.65
CA CYS A 12 -12.29 5.37 20.63
C CYS A 12 -12.85 5.65 19.22
N ILE A 13 -13.87 6.53 19.08
CA ILE A 13 -14.50 6.88 17.79
C ILE A 13 -13.83 8.11 17.13
N GLN A 14 -12.68 8.59 17.63
CA GLN A 14 -11.83 9.50 16.86
C GLN A 14 -11.17 8.76 15.68
N TYR A 15 -11.98 8.35 14.71
CA TYR A 15 -11.53 7.82 13.44
C TYR A 15 -10.94 8.97 12.64
N VAL A 16 -9.61 8.99 12.55
CA VAL A 16 -8.94 9.73 11.49
C VAL A 16 -9.22 8.96 10.20
N CYS A 17 -10.21 9.41 9.44
CA CYS A 17 -10.46 8.90 8.10
C CYS A 17 -9.37 9.44 7.18
N ALA A 18 -8.45 8.55 6.78
CA ALA A 18 -7.51 8.81 5.71
C ALA A 18 -7.89 7.95 4.52
N ASN A 19 -7.87 8.54 3.33
CA ASN A 19 -7.92 7.78 2.10
C ASN A 19 -6.53 7.20 1.82
N THR A 20 -6.47 6.08 1.12
CA THR A 20 -5.22 5.43 0.75
C THR A 20 -5.29 4.91 -0.66
N GLU A 21 -4.36 5.35 -1.51
CA GLU A 21 -4.14 4.74 -2.83
C GLU A 21 -2.89 3.87 -2.79
N LYS A 22 -2.90 2.79 -3.57
CA LYS A 22 -1.81 1.82 -3.56
C LYS A 22 -1.39 1.39 -4.97
N LEU A 23 -0.10 1.14 -5.13
CA LEU A 23 0.49 0.58 -6.32
C LEU A 23 1.40 -0.59 -5.91
N ILE A 24 1.18 -1.76 -6.51
CA ILE A 24 2.04 -2.92 -6.30
C ILE A 24 3.09 -2.93 -7.40
N LEU A 25 4.36 -2.87 -7.00
CA LEU A 25 5.50 -2.96 -7.90
C LEU A 25 6.11 -4.36 -7.79
N GLN A 26 6.02 -5.12 -8.89
CA GLN A 26 6.72 -6.38 -9.05
C GLN A 26 7.97 -6.15 -9.89
N VAL A 27 9.15 -6.38 -9.29
CA VAL A 27 10.42 -6.13 -9.96
C VAL A 27 10.87 -7.38 -10.69
N ASN A 28 10.94 -7.30 -12.02
CA ASN A 28 11.52 -8.33 -12.88
C ASN A 28 12.64 -7.72 -13.75
N SER A 29 13.90 -7.93 -13.38
CA SER A 29 15.03 -7.33 -14.10
C SER A 29 15.21 -7.82 -15.53
N ARG A 30 14.61 -8.97 -15.89
CA ARG A 30 14.69 -9.53 -17.24
C ARG A 30 13.86 -8.76 -18.27
N GLU A 31 12.84 -8.05 -17.81
CA GLU A 31 11.95 -7.24 -18.66
C GLU A 31 12.43 -5.79 -18.78
N LEU A 32 13.46 -5.40 -18.03
CA LEU A 32 13.97 -4.03 -18.01
C LEU A 32 14.96 -3.78 -19.16
N THR A 33 14.71 -2.70 -19.90
CA THR A 33 15.63 -2.19 -20.93
C THR A 33 16.66 -1.23 -20.34
N SER A 34 17.59 -0.75 -21.19
CA SER A 34 18.53 0.30 -20.82
C SER A 34 17.81 1.60 -20.46
N CYS A 35 18.41 2.37 -19.55
CA CYS A 35 17.83 3.62 -19.06
C CYS A 35 17.72 4.67 -20.17
N ASP A 36 16.52 5.23 -20.33
CA ASP A 36 16.32 6.40 -21.16
C ASP A 36 16.99 7.65 -20.51
N PRO A 37 17.92 8.31 -21.20
CA PRO A 37 18.63 9.48 -20.68
C PRO A 37 17.71 10.68 -20.36
N HIS A 38 16.54 10.79 -21.01
CA HIS A 38 15.59 11.88 -20.78
C HIS A 38 15.06 11.87 -19.34
N PHE A 39 14.74 10.68 -18.80
CA PHE A 39 14.27 10.54 -17.42
C PHE A 39 15.39 10.65 -16.39
N GLY A 40 16.61 10.28 -16.77
CA GLY A 40 17.80 10.47 -15.93
C GLY A 40 18.15 11.95 -15.73
N ALA A 41 17.89 12.79 -16.72
CA ALA A 41 17.99 14.25 -16.60
C ALA A 41 16.87 14.80 -15.71
N LEU A 42 15.62 14.38 -15.93
CA LEU A 42 14.47 14.85 -15.16
C LEU A 42 14.58 14.55 -13.66
N SER A 43 15.09 13.36 -13.28
CA SER A 43 15.28 13.00 -11.87
C SER A 43 16.34 13.86 -11.18
N LYS A 44 17.43 14.19 -11.88
CA LYS A 44 18.50 15.06 -11.37
C LYS A 44 18.09 16.53 -11.31
N THR A 45 17.36 17.02 -12.31
CA THR A 45 16.97 18.44 -12.37
C THR A 45 15.86 18.80 -11.38
N ARG A 46 15.00 17.83 -10.99
CA ARG A 46 13.89 18.07 -10.06
C ARG A 46 14.13 17.60 -8.63
N GLU A 47 15.37 17.23 -8.27
CA GLU A 47 15.73 16.72 -6.94
C GLU A 47 14.74 15.65 -6.45
N ALA A 48 14.45 14.65 -7.31
CA ALA A 48 13.48 13.63 -6.98
C ALA A 48 13.84 12.96 -5.64
N THR A 49 12.94 13.04 -4.67
CA THR A 49 13.20 12.46 -3.35
C THR A 49 13.23 10.94 -3.46
N SER A 50 14.20 10.33 -2.81
CA SER A 50 14.48 8.90 -2.92
C SER A 50 13.75 8.10 -1.84
N LEU A 51 12.93 7.14 -2.26
CA LEU A 51 12.34 6.11 -1.41
C LEU A 51 13.25 4.87 -1.44
N LYS A 52 13.49 4.29 -0.26
CA LYS A 52 14.41 3.15 -0.08
C LYS A 52 13.74 2.01 0.69
N PRO A 53 13.89 0.76 0.24
CA PRO A 53 13.52 -0.43 1.02
C PRO A 53 14.33 -0.58 2.32
N PRO A 54 13.86 -1.36 3.31
CA PRO A 54 12.60 -2.14 3.32
C PRO A 54 11.37 -1.32 3.70
N PHE A 55 11.57 -0.11 4.24
CA PHE A 55 10.55 0.86 4.61
C PHE A 55 11.12 2.26 4.41
N SER A 56 10.38 3.13 3.73
CA SER A 56 10.64 4.57 3.71
C SER A 56 9.33 5.33 3.65
N GLU A 57 9.30 6.50 4.29
CA GLU A 57 8.16 7.39 4.35
C GLU A 57 8.61 8.81 4.03
N ILE A 58 7.83 9.49 3.19
CA ILE A 58 8.03 10.89 2.82
C ILE A 58 6.70 11.61 2.96
N GLN A 59 6.68 12.69 3.71
CA GLN A 59 5.55 13.62 3.74
C GLN A 59 5.77 14.73 2.71
N ASN A 60 4.76 15.02 1.89
CA ASN A 60 4.81 16.15 0.96
C ASN A 60 3.41 16.75 0.74
N SER A 61 3.33 17.79 -0.07
CA SER A 61 2.07 18.43 -0.48
C SER A 61 2.00 18.64 -1.98
N ILE A 62 0.82 18.46 -2.56
CA ILE A 62 0.58 18.64 -4.01
C ILE A 62 -0.67 19.48 -4.23
N ILE A 63 -0.64 20.35 -5.23
CA ILE A 63 -1.83 21.09 -5.66
C ILE A 63 -2.51 20.26 -6.77
N PRO A 64 -3.77 19.82 -6.57
CA PRO A 64 -4.48 19.01 -7.55
C PRO A 64 -4.57 19.69 -8.92
N GLY A 65 -4.44 18.90 -10.00
CA GLY A 65 -4.60 19.36 -11.38
C GLY A 65 -3.51 20.30 -11.92
N ARG A 66 -2.57 20.78 -11.10
CA ARG A 66 -1.49 21.67 -11.55
C ARG A 66 -0.16 20.96 -11.74
N ASN A 67 0.23 20.13 -10.78
CA ASN A 67 1.58 19.58 -10.71
C ASN A 67 1.54 18.06 -10.54
N PHE A 68 2.65 17.42 -10.93
CA PHE A 68 3.00 16.05 -10.56
C PHE A 68 4.37 16.07 -9.88
N GLN A 69 4.57 15.13 -8.97
CA GLN A 69 5.82 14.92 -8.28
C GLN A 69 6.48 13.63 -8.73
N TRP A 70 7.82 13.65 -8.72
CA TRP A 70 8.64 12.51 -9.10
C TRP A 70 9.42 12.01 -7.90
N TYR A 71 9.47 10.71 -7.75
CA TYR A 71 10.22 10.03 -6.71
C TYR A 71 11.11 8.95 -7.34
N SER A 72 12.36 8.87 -6.91
CA SER A 72 13.20 7.73 -7.26
C SER A 72 12.96 6.60 -6.27
N LEU A 73 12.88 5.36 -6.77
CA LEU A 73 12.90 4.18 -5.93
C LEU A 73 14.29 3.57 -6.04
N ASP A 74 15.13 3.83 -5.04
CA ASP A 74 16.52 3.40 -5.03
C ASP A 74 16.70 2.17 -4.11
N GLY A 75 17.62 1.28 -4.48
CA GLY A 75 17.91 0.08 -3.68
C GLY A 75 16.83 -1.02 -3.77
N VAL A 76 15.94 -0.94 -4.77
CA VAL A 76 15.04 -2.04 -5.08
C VAL A 76 15.81 -3.25 -5.62
N LYS A 77 15.36 -4.44 -5.24
CA LYS A 77 16.00 -5.72 -5.52
C LYS A 77 15.26 -6.44 -6.64
N ASP A 78 16.02 -7.19 -7.42
CA ASP A 78 15.44 -8.07 -8.43
C ASP A 78 14.60 -9.18 -7.79
N ASN A 79 13.53 -9.60 -8.48
CA ASN A 79 12.55 -10.60 -8.03
C ASN A 79 11.91 -10.30 -6.66
N ALA A 80 11.83 -9.02 -6.29
CA ALA A 80 11.16 -8.57 -5.08
C ALA A 80 9.86 -7.82 -5.42
N ASN A 81 8.92 -7.87 -4.48
CA ASN A 81 7.64 -7.16 -4.58
C ASN A 81 7.62 -6.03 -3.57
N TYR A 82 7.06 -4.90 -3.97
CA TYR A 82 6.95 -3.71 -3.16
C TYR A 82 5.53 -3.17 -3.19
N GLU A 83 5.08 -2.61 -2.08
CA GLU A 83 3.86 -1.84 -1.98
C GLU A 83 4.21 -0.36 -1.82
N ILE A 84 3.71 0.46 -2.73
CA ILE A 84 3.80 1.91 -2.65
C ILE A 84 2.42 2.40 -2.23
N ARG A 85 2.34 3.10 -1.09
CA ARG A 85 1.09 3.62 -0.54
C ARG A 85 1.15 5.12 -0.44
N ILE A 86 0.08 5.80 -0.78
CA ILE A 86 -0.11 7.21 -0.48
C ILE A 86 -1.30 7.35 0.46
N SER A 87 -1.10 7.97 1.61
CA SER A 87 -2.14 8.23 2.60
C SER A 87 -2.38 9.73 2.69
N TYR A 88 -3.63 10.15 2.63
CA TYR A 88 -4.00 11.56 2.61
C TYR A 88 -5.34 11.77 3.35
N PRO A 89 -5.64 13.00 3.80
CA PRO A 89 -6.92 13.28 4.45
C PRO A 89 -8.11 12.88 3.57
N ALA A 90 -9.22 12.45 4.18
CA ALA A 90 -10.47 12.14 3.46
C ALA A 90 -11.13 13.41 2.91
N ILE A 91 -10.58 13.95 1.83
CA ILE A 91 -11.06 15.10 1.07
C ILE A 91 -11.35 14.70 -0.38
N ALA A 92 -11.99 15.58 -1.14
CA ALA A 92 -12.40 15.31 -2.52
C ALA A 92 -11.24 15.46 -3.53
N THR A 93 -10.20 14.67 -3.32
CA THR A 93 -9.02 14.60 -4.19
C THR A 93 -8.62 13.15 -4.35
N ASP A 94 -8.42 12.73 -5.59
CA ASP A 94 -7.96 11.40 -5.91
C ASP A 94 -6.47 11.47 -6.29
N PHE A 95 -5.71 10.46 -5.87
CA PHE A 95 -4.29 10.35 -6.19
C PHE A 95 -4.05 9.27 -7.23
N HIS A 96 -3.10 9.52 -8.12
CA HIS A 96 -2.68 8.59 -9.15
C HIS A 96 -1.18 8.33 -9.04
N LEU A 97 -0.83 7.04 -8.91
CA LEU A 97 0.55 6.57 -8.86
C LEU A 97 0.89 5.86 -10.17
N LYS A 98 2.01 6.21 -10.80
CA LYS A 98 2.45 5.58 -12.05
C LYS A 98 3.96 5.41 -12.09
N ILE A 99 4.44 4.21 -12.42
CA ILE A 99 5.84 4.01 -12.80
C ILE A 99 6.02 4.51 -14.22
N VAL A 100 6.85 5.53 -14.40
CA VAL A 100 7.08 6.15 -15.71
C VAL A 100 8.39 5.73 -16.36
N ASN A 101 9.33 5.23 -15.55
CA ASN A 101 10.60 4.74 -16.03
C ASN A 101 11.07 3.62 -15.10
N GLN A 102 11.60 2.58 -15.72
CA GLN A 102 12.15 1.42 -15.05
C GLN A 102 13.30 0.90 -15.89
N CYS A 103 14.49 0.83 -15.31
CA CYS A 103 15.66 0.43 -16.06
C CYS A 103 16.75 -0.16 -15.18
N LYS A 104 17.65 -0.89 -15.83
CA LYS A 104 18.88 -1.39 -15.22
C LYS A 104 20.03 -0.44 -15.56
N ARG A 105 20.66 0.12 -14.53
CA ARG A 105 21.83 0.99 -14.68
C ARG A 105 23.06 0.15 -15.08
N PRO A 106 24.11 0.77 -15.66
CA PRO A 106 25.32 0.05 -16.08
C PRO A 106 26.07 -0.65 -14.94
N ASP A 107 25.93 -0.15 -13.70
CA ASP A 107 26.46 -0.76 -12.48
C ASP A 107 25.67 -1.99 -12.02
N GLY A 108 24.62 -2.38 -12.75
CA GLY A 108 23.72 -3.48 -12.43
C GLY A 108 22.62 -3.13 -11.43
N SER A 109 22.62 -1.91 -10.87
CA SER A 109 21.57 -1.45 -9.97
C SER A 109 20.27 -1.18 -10.74
N LEU A 110 19.14 -1.31 -10.05
CA LEU A 110 17.82 -1.07 -10.62
C LEU A 110 17.36 0.35 -10.28
N SER A 111 16.77 1.03 -11.26
CA SER A 111 16.31 2.41 -11.12
C SER A 111 14.87 2.52 -11.60
N PHE A 112 13.99 2.92 -10.69
CA PHE A 112 12.57 3.15 -10.98
C PHE A 112 12.21 4.59 -10.63
N ILE A 113 11.37 5.20 -11.46
CA ILE A 113 10.82 6.53 -11.23
C ILE A 113 9.31 6.42 -11.09
N LEU A 114 8.83 6.84 -9.94
CA LEU A 114 7.43 6.96 -9.60
C LEU A 114 6.96 8.39 -9.85
N GLN A 115 5.86 8.52 -10.58
CA GLN A 115 5.08 9.74 -10.70
C GLN A 115 3.90 9.68 -9.74
N VAL A 116 3.70 10.77 -9.00
CA VAL A 116 2.53 11.00 -8.17
C VAL A 116 1.80 12.23 -8.69
N ALA A 117 0.53 12.07 -9.01
CA ALA A 117 -0.37 13.16 -9.41
C ALA A 117 -1.61 13.15 -8.52
N ALA A 118 -2.27 14.29 -8.42
CA ALA A 118 -3.53 14.44 -7.70
C ALA A 118 -4.53 15.21 -8.57
N GLU A 119 -5.79 14.82 -8.52
CA GLU A 119 -6.88 15.46 -9.25
C GLU A 119 -8.03 15.77 -8.29
N TYR A 120 -8.61 16.96 -8.41
CA TYR A 120 -9.74 17.36 -7.60
C TYR A 120 -11.03 16.79 -8.21
N THR A 121 -11.69 15.90 -7.48
CA THR A 121 -12.87 15.15 -7.97
C THR A 121 -14.17 15.61 -7.32
N GLY A 122 -14.11 16.58 -6.41
CA GLY A 122 -15.27 17.11 -5.69
C GLY A 122 -16.10 18.11 -6.47
N VAL A 123 -17.35 18.26 -6.04
CA VAL A 123 -18.18 19.43 -6.37
C VAL A 123 -18.35 20.24 -5.09
N SER A 124 -17.59 21.33 -4.96
CA SER A 124 -17.65 22.21 -3.79
C SER A 124 -18.30 23.55 -4.15
N GLN A 125 -19.08 24.09 -3.22
CA GLN A 125 -19.60 25.46 -3.31
C GLN A 125 -18.56 26.51 -2.87
N ILE A 126 -17.46 26.07 -2.26
CA ILE A 126 -16.36 26.94 -1.83
C ILE A 126 -15.45 27.16 -3.04
N LYS A 127 -15.34 28.42 -3.47
CA LYS A 127 -14.43 28.81 -4.56
C LYS A 127 -12.99 28.46 -4.21
N HIS A 128 -12.22 27.99 -5.20
CA HIS A 128 -10.77 27.76 -5.09
C HIS A 128 -10.36 26.60 -4.17
N MET A 129 -11.27 25.67 -3.87
CA MET A 129 -10.93 24.41 -3.22
C MET A 129 -10.00 23.56 -4.08
N GLU A 130 -10.17 23.63 -5.40
CA GLU A 130 -9.42 22.88 -6.41
C GLU A 130 -7.93 23.25 -6.48
N ILE A 131 -7.53 24.39 -5.91
CA ILE A 131 -6.13 24.86 -5.89
C ILE A 131 -5.48 24.75 -4.51
N GLN A 132 -6.16 24.20 -3.51
CA GLN A 132 -5.58 24.03 -2.18
C GLN A 132 -4.55 22.88 -2.17
N PRO A 133 -3.38 23.07 -1.54
CA PRO A 133 -2.40 22.01 -1.43
C PRO A 133 -2.91 20.90 -0.51
N VAL A 134 -2.82 19.66 -0.98
CA VAL A 134 -3.19 18.46 -0.24
C VAL A 134 -1.91 17.82 0.30
N ILE A 135 -1.84 17.69 1.62
CA ILE A 135 -0.74 17.01 2.31
C ILE A 135 -0.97 15.50 2.20
N TYR A 136 0.08 14.75 1.88
CA TYR A 136 0.07 13.30 1.81
C TYR A 136 1.36 12.70 2.37
N ASN A 137 1.25 11.45 2.81
CA ASN A 137 2.38 10.60 3.18
C ASN A 137 2.55 9.51 2.12
N LEU A 138 3.72 9.45 1.51
CA LEU A 138 4.11 8.44 0.55
C LEU A 138 5.02 7.41 1.23
N VAL A 139 4.65 6.15 1.16
CA VAL A 139 5.33 5.04 1.83
C VAL A 139 5.72 3.98 0.81
N LEU A 140 6.95 3.48 0.90
CA LEU A 140 7.43 2.31 0.16
C LEU A 140 7.76 1.19 1.14
N GLU A 141 7.19 0.01 0.93
CA GLU A 141 7.39 -1.17 1.76
C GLU A 141 7.66 -2.44 0.96
N ASN A 142 8.41 -3.37 1.55
CA ASN A 142 8.57 -4.71 1.01
C ASN A 142 7.34 -5.58 1.25
N LEU A 143 6.93 -6.32 0.21
CA LEU A 143 5.96 -7.40 0.31
C LEU A 143 6.67 -8.75 0.39
N TYR A 144 6.34 -9.49 1.44
CA TYR A 144 6.79 -10.86 1.66
C TYR A 144 5.63 -11.79 1.33
N PHE A 145 5.77 -12.57 0.24
CA PHE A 145 4.71 -13.46 -0.26
C PHE A 145 3.35 -12.74 -0.50
N GLY A 146 3.40 -11.47 -0.91
CA GLY A 146 2.19 -10.66 -1.14
C GLY A 146 1.61 -10.01 0.12
N PHE A 147 2.27 -10.16 1.27
CA PHE A 147 1.84 -9.56 2.54
C PHE A 147 2.88 -8.60 3.10
N LEU A 148 2.42 -7.54 3.77
CA LEU A 148 3.28 -6.68 4.57
C LEU A 148 3.77 -7.47 5.79
N PHE A 149 5.07 -7.38 6.09
CA PHE A 149 5.74 -8.20 7.11
C PHE A 149 5.03 -8.15 8.47
N TYR A 150 4.63 -6.96 8.91
CA TYR A 150 3.95 -6.77 10.19
C TYR A 150 2.50 -7.29 10.20
N GLN A 151 1.93 -7.71 9.08
CA GLN A 151 0.60 -8.33 9.03
C GLN A 151 0.65 -9.85 9.01
N VAL A 152 1.82 -10.45 8.77
CA VAL A 152 1.98 -11.91 8.65
C VAL A 152 1.47 -12.64 9.90
N TYR A 153 1.71 -12.10 11.09
CA TYR A 153 1.26 -12.73 12.35
C TYR A 153 -0.27 -12.90 12.41
N LYS A 154 -1.05 -11.96 11.83
CA LYS A 154 -2.52 -12.05 11.80
C LYS A 154 -2.98 -13.24 10.97
N ILE A 155 -2.28 -13.52 9.87
CA ILE A 155 -2.56 -14.65 8.98
C ILE A 155 -2.21 -15.96 9.69
N VAL A 156 -1.05 -16.03 10.35
CA VAL A 156 -0.64 -17.22 11.12
C VAL A 156 -1.66 -17.54 12.21
N ILE A 157 -2.14 -16.53 12.95
CA ILE A 157 -3.19 -16.71 13.95
C ILE A 157 -4.48 -17.23 13.30
N ALA A 158 -4.91 -16.67 12.17
CA ALA A 158 -6.10 -17.12 11.47
C ALA A 158 -5.99 -18.59 11.02
N ILE A 159 -4.84 -19.01 10.50
CA ILE A 159 -4.58 -20.40 10.12
C ILE A 159 -4.71 -21.34 11.32
N ILE A 160 -4.09 -20.99 12.46
CA ILE A 160 -4.18 -21.78 13.70
C ILE A 160 -5.63 -21.93 14.15
N VAL A 161 -6.41 -20.85 14.11
CA VAL A 161 -7.83 -20.88 14.49
C VAL A 161 -8.64 -21.78 13.56
N VAL A 162 -8.45 -21.68 12.24
CA VAL A 162 -9.15 -22.52 11.26
C VAL A 162 -8.79 -24.00 11.44
N LEU A 163 -7.51 -24.32 11.64
CA LEU A 163 -7.07 -25.69 11.92
C LEU A 163 -7.64 -26.22 13.24
N GLY A 164 -7.67 -25.38 14.28
CA GLY A 164 -8.29 -25.71 15.56
C GLY A 164 -9.79 -26.02 15.41
N ILE A 165 -10.54 -25.19 14.69
CA ILE A 165 -11.95 -25.43 14.38
C ILE A 165 -12.12 -26.75 13.60
N GLY A 166 -11.30 -26.97 12.57
CA GLY A 166 -11.34 -28.21 11.79
C GLY A 166 -11.09 -29.46 12.64
N TYR A 167 -10.11 -29.41 13.52
CA TYR A 167 -9.73 -30.54 14.37
C TYR A 167 -10.75 -30.80 15.50
N PHE A 168 -11.20 -29.74 16.19
CA PHE A 168 -12.03 -29.91 17.39
C PHE A 168 -13.53 -29.96 17.11
N LEU A 169 -14.02 -29.35 16.02
CA LEU A 169 -15.45 -29.33 15.70
C LEU A 169 -15.77 -30.22 14.49
N TRP A 170 -15.02 -30.08 13.41
CA TRP A 170 -15.36 -30.74 12.14
C TRP A 170 -15.04 -32.24 12.15
N MET A 171 -13.85 -32.63 12.59
CA MET A 171 -13.45 -34.04 12.71
C MET A 171 -14.39 -34.89 13.57
N PRO A 172 -14.75 -34.51 14.82
CA PRO A 172 -15.68 -35.31 15.61
C PRO A 172 -17.08 -35.35 15.00
N TYR A 173 -17.54 -34.26 14.37
CA TYR A 173 -18.81 -34.25 13.65
C TYR A 173 -18.83 -35.28 12.51
N VAL A 174 -17.82 -35.25 11.63
CA VAL A 174 -17.68 -36.22 10.53
C VAL A 174 -17.56 -37.65 11.06
N LYS A 175 -16.76 -37.87 12.11
CA LYS A 175 -16.63 -39.19 12.75
C LYS A 175 -17.99 -39.69 13.28
N SER A 176 -18.80 -38.80 13.86
CA SER A 176 -20.13 -39.14 14.34
C SER A 176 -21.09 -39.50 13.21
N LEU A 177 -21.00 -38.83 12.06
CA LEU A 177 -21.82 -39.13 10.88
C LEU A 177 -21.46 -40.49 10.28
N ILE A 178 -20.17 -40.79 10.13
CA ILE A 178 -19.69 -42.08 9.62
C ILE A 178 -20.15 -43.22 10.52
N MET A 179 -19.95 -43.08 11.85
CA MET A 179 -20.37 -44.09 12.83
C MET A 179 -21.88 -44.34 12.84
N LYS A 180 -22.71 -43.30 12.66
CA LYS A 180 -24.17 -43.46 12.55
C LYS A 180 -24.56 -44.25 11.30
N LYS A 181 -23.97 -43.93 10.15
CA LYS A 181 -24.27 -44.61 8.89
C LYS A 181 -23.90 -46.10 8.95
N LEU A 182 -22.75 -46.43 9.55
CA LEU A 182 -22.28 -47.80 9.72
C LEU A 182 -23.15 -48.67 10.66
N LYS A 183 -23.99 -48.04 11.51
CA LYS A 183 -24.93 -48.74 12.39
C LYS A 183 -26.30 -48.99 11.76
N THR A 184 -26.56 -48.40 10.60
CA THR A 184 -27.88 -48.45 9.93
C THR A 184 -27.91 -49.47 8.78
N GLU A 185 -26.75 -50.04 8.43
CA GLU A 185 -26.59 -51.25 7.62
C GLU A 185 -26.46 -52.48 8.53
#